data_AF-A0A955ZKW3-F1
#
_entry.id   AF-A0A955ZKW3-F1
#
_cell.length_a   1.000
_cell.length_b   1.000
_cell.length_c   1.000
_cell.angle_alpha   90.00
_cell.angle_beta   90.00
_cell.angle_gamma   90.00
#
_symmetry.space_group_name_H-M   'P 1'
#
loop_
_entity.id
_entity.type
_entity.pdbx_description
1 polymer ?
#
loop_
_entity_poly.entity_id
_entity_poly.type
_entity_poly.pdbx_seq_one_letter_code
_entity_poly.pdbx_strand_id
1 'polypeptide(L)'
;MKLSRLEAYLEALPNGLSSYPTYTQKAAVYRQLVGNLPRLPALDALPAELRALVNEPLPVSGWLTEARANALYLALADVRGVSDAQFVDEFYSVNRGVLSSPLYSVLFLVLSPQRLVRGAATRWGSFHRGIRLSIKAQPKQTTVRMEYPAELLPEILARAYVTAFQAAVELAGGKHVSFNVAEYTPAHTVFDGSWD
;
A
#
# COMPACT_ATOMS: atom_id res chain seq x y z
N MET A 1 -12.22 -14.70 -17.70
CA MET A 1 -11.69 -13.45 -17.13
C MET A 1 -10.18 -13.58 -17.09
N LYS A 2 -9.42 -12.60 -17.60
CA LYS A 2 -7.96 -12.64 -17.60
C LYS A 2 -7.43 -11.79 -16.45
N LEU A 3 -6.45 -12.29 -15.71
CA LEU A 3 -5.84 -11.60 -14.57
C LEU A 3 -4.47 -11.05 -14.97
N SER A 4 -4.43 -10.22 -16.02
CA SER A 4 -3.19 -9.82 -16.69
C SER A 4 -2.17 -9.13 -15.78
N ARG A 5 -2.61 -8.27 -14.84
CA ARG A 5 -1.71 -7.59 -13.92
C ARG A 5 -1.18 -8.55 -12.87
N LEU A 6 -2.03 -9.44 -12.36
CA LEU A 6 -1.60 -10.50 -11.45
C LEU A 6 -0.59 -11.43 -12.13
N GLU A 7 -0.90 -11.93 -13.32
CA GLU A 7 -0.05 -12.84 -14.10
C GLU A 7 1.34 -12.22 -14.31
N ALA A 8 1.39 -10.98 -14.84
CA ALA A 8 2.64 -10.26 -15.06
C ALA A 8 3.45 -10.05 -13.76
N TYR A 9 2.77 -9.77 -12.64
CA TYR A 9 3.43 -9.61 -11.35
C TYR A 9 4.03 -10.92 -10.84
N LEU A 10 3.29 -12.03 -10.93
CA LEU A 10 3.79 -13.33 -10.49
C LEU A 10 4.96 -13.81 -11.33
N GLU A 11 4.95 -13.53 -12.64
CA GLU A 11 6.06 -13.83 -13.56
C GLU A 11 7.32 -13.01 -13.26
N ALA A 12 7.18 -11.76 -12.81
CA ALA A 12 8.31 -10.91 -12.45
C ALA A 12 8.97 -11.29 -11.12
N LEU A 13 8.23 -11.95 -10.22
CA LEU A 13 8.73 -12.35 -8.91
C LEU A 13 9.63 -13.60 -8.97
N PRO A 14 10.80 -13.62 -8.29
CA PRO A 14 11.74 -14.74 -8.38
C PRO A 14 11.18 -16.11 -7.99
N ASN A 15 10.25 -16.14 -7.04
CA ASN A 15 9.62 -17.36 -6.51
C ASN A 15 8.09 -17.21 -6.39
N GLY A 16 7.48 -16.41 -7.27
CA GLY A 16 6.04 -16.10 -7.22
C GLY A 16 5.62 -15.58 -5.84
N LEU A 17 4.50 -16.08 -5.31
CA LEU A 17 3.94 -15.66 -4.01
C LEU A 17 4.82 -15.95 -2.79
N SER A 18 5.81 -16.84 -2.93
CA SER A 18 6.78 -17.17 -1.87
C SER A 18 7.99 -16.23 -1.86
N SER A 19 8.04 -15.25 -2.76
CA SER A 19 9.13 -14.28 -2.82
C SER A 19 9.14 -13.38 -1.58
N TYR A 20 10.34 -13.10 -1.09
CA TYR A 20 10.59 -12.10 -0.04
C TYR A 20 9.80 -12.32 1.26
N PRO A 21 9.91 -13.51 1.91
CA PRO A 21 9.05 -13.89 3.04
C PRO A 21 9.17 -12.99 4.28
N THR A 22 10.27 -12.22 4.41
CA THR A 22 10.48 -11.27 5.52
C THR A 22 9.87 -9.89 5.26
N TYR A 23 9.38 -9.64 4.05
CA TYR A 23 8.76 -8.38 3.65
C TYR A 23 7.26 -8.51 3.86
N THR A 24 6.74 -7.81 4.86
CA THR A 24 5.35 -7.96 5.30
C THR A 24 4.69 -6.62 5.52
N GLN A 25 3.38 -6.57 5.30
CA GLN A 25 2.52 -5.44 5.65
C GLN A 25 1.42 -5.85 6.63
N LYS A 26 0.86 -4.87 7.34
CA LYS A 26 -0.30 -5.06 8.20
C LYS A 26 -1.50 -5.46 7.38
N ALA A 27 -2.21 -6.45 7.91
CA ALA A 27 -3.40 -7.01 7.31
C ALA A 27 -4.53 -5.99 7.13
N ALA A 28 -4.53 -4.91 7.91
CA ALA A 28 -5.57 -3.87 7.89
C ALA A 28 -5.87 -3.30 6.50
N VAL A 29 -4.85 -3.07 5.66
CA VAL A 29 -5.02 -2.50 4.31
C VAL A 29 -5.75 -3.50 3.41
N TYR A 30 -5.23 -4.72 3.29
CA TYR A 30 -5.89 -5.73 2.45
C TYR A 30 -7.26 -6.13 2.99
N ARG A 31 -7.46 -6.11 4.32
CA ARG A 31 -8.75 -6.41 4.95
C ARG A 31 -9.86 -5.48 4.47
N GLN A 32 -9.58 -4.20 4.30
CA GLN A 32 -10.56 -3.24 3.78
C GLN A 32 -10.88 -3.51 2.32
N LEU A 33 -9.86 -3.78 1.50
CA LEU A 33 -10.03 -4.10 0.08
C LEU A 33 -10.83 -5.40 -0.12
N VAL A 34 -10.52 -6.45 0.65
CA VAL A 34 -11.23 -7.73 0.62
C VAL A 34 -12.66 -7.59 1.13
N GLY A 35 -12.91 -6.77 2.15
CA GLY A 35 -14.27 -6.49 2.62
C GLY A 35 -15.18 -5.88 1.55
N ASN A 36 -14.58 -5.17 0.58
CA ASN A 36 -15.26 -4.55 -0.54
C ASN A 36 -15.29 -5.43 -1.81
N LEU A 37 -14.73 -6.65 -1.77
CA LEU A 37 -14.83 -7.56 -2.90
C LEU A 37 -16.30 -7.91 -3.13
N PRO A 38 -16.83 -7.68 -4.34
CA PRO A 38 -18.14 -8.21 -4.64
C PRO A 38 -18.05 -9.74 -4.57
N ARG A 39 -19.03 -10.39 -3.93
CA ARG A 39 -19.13 -11.86 -3.85
C ARG A 39 -19.32 -12.40 -5.27
N LEU A 40 -18.23 -12.52 -6.02
CA LEU A 40 -18.25 -12.84 -7.45
C LEU A 40 -17.71 -14.25 -7.71
N PRO A 41 -18.15 -14.88 -8.81
CA PRO A 41 -17.48 -16.06 -9.40
C PRO A 41 -15.99 -15.81 -9.73
N ALA A 42 -15.56 -14.55 -9.73
CA ALA A 42 -14.18 -14.12 -9.97
C ALA A 42 -13.16 -14.68 -8.97
N LEU A 43 -13.59 -15.10 -7.76
CA LEU A 43 -12.70 -15.74 -6.79
C LEU A 43 -12.15 -17.08 -7.29
N ASP A 44 -12.89 -17.78 -8.16
CA ASP A 44 -12.45 -19.05 -8.71
C ASP A 44 -11.29 -18.91 -9.70
N ALA A 45 -11.08 -17.71 -10.24
CA ALA A 45 -9.93 -17.40 -11.08
C ALA A 45 -8.66 -17.10 -10.27
N LEU A 46 -8.77 -16.83 -8.95
CA LEU A 46 -7.60 -16.58 -8.12
C LEU A 46 -6.82 -17.89 -7.89
N PRO A 47 -5.46 -17.83 -7.85
CA PRO A 47 -4.65 -18.91 -7.32
C PRO A 47 -5.15 -19.36 -5.94
N ALA A 48 -5.09 -20.67 -5.67
CA ALA A 48 -5.64 -21.27 -4.45
C ALA A 48 -5.15 -20.56 -3.16
N GLU A 49 -3.88 -20.19 -3.11
CA GLU A 49 -3.28 -19.46 -1.99
C GLU A 49 -3.92 -18.08 -1.76
N LEU A 50 -4.20 -17.34 -2.83
CA LEU A 50 -4.84 -16.01 -2.72
C LEU A 50 -6.32 -16.14 -2.38
N ARG A 51 -6.99 -17.16 -2.93
CA ARG A 51 -8.39 -17.47 -2.61
C ARG A 51 -8.58 -17.80 -1.14
N ALA A 52 -7.64 -18.54 -0.55
CA ALA A 52 -7.65 -18.84 0.88
C ALA A 52 -7.61 -17.56 1.73
N LEU A 53 -6.82 -16.55 1.36
CA LEU A 53 -6.74 -15.26 2.07
C LEU A 53 -8.02 -14.42 1.98
N VAL A 54 -8.81 -14.61 0.92
CA VAL A 54 -10.12 -13.96 0.77
C VAL A 54 -11.17 -14.68 1.63
N ASN A 55 -11.19 -16.01 1.57
CA ASN A 55 -12.16 -16.84 2.29
C ASN A 55 -11.92 -16.82 3.81
N GLU A 56 -10.67 -16.89 4.23
CA GLU A 56 -10.22 -16.90 5.61
C GLU A 56 -9.23 -15.74 5.85
N PRO A 57 -9.74 -14.51 5.96
CA PRO A 57 -8.88 -13.36 6.11
C PRO A 57 -8.24 -13.32 7.50
N LEU A 58 -6.93 -13.04 7.54
CA LEU A 58 -6.18 -12.65 8.73
C LEU A 58 -6.86 -11.49 9.49
N PRO A 59 -6.71 -11.44 10.82
CA PRO A 59 -7.16 -10.29 11.61
C PRO A 59 -6.45 -9.01 11.16
N VAL A 60 -7.10 -7.85 11.31
CA VAL A 60 -6.54 -6.53 10.89
C VAL A 60 -5.16 -6.22 11.49
N SER A 61 -4.87 -6.75 12.68
CA SER A 61 -3.58 -6.63 13.36
C SER A 61 -2.52 -7.63 12.89
N GLY A 62 -2.90 -8.62 12.08
CA GLY A 62 -2.03 -9.63 11.51
C GLY A 62 -1.03 -9.07 10.50
N TRP A 63 -0.11 -9.93 10.07
CA TRP A 63 0.93 -9.61 9.09
C TRP A 63 0.79 -10.55 7.89
N LEU A 64 0.86 -9.98 6.69
CA LEU A 64 0.84 -10.70 5.42
C LEU A 64 2.09 -10.33 4.62
N THR A 65 2.64 -11.25 3.82
CA THR A 65 3.76 -10.90 2.94
C THR A 65 3.33 -9.85 1.92
N GLU A 66 4.22 -8.90 1.65
CA GLU A 66 4.00 -7.85 0.65
C GLU A 66 3.66 -8.46 -0.71
N ALA A 67 4.36 -9.54 -1.12
CA ALA A 67 4.07 -10.25 -2.36
C ALA A 67 2.62 -10.78 -2.44
N ARG A 68 2.09 -11.37 -1.37
CA ARG A 68 0.70 -11.87 -1.36
C ARG A 68 -0.32 -10.75 -1.32
N ALA A 69 -0.06 -9.69 -0.58
CA ALA A 69 -0.93 -8.52 -0.53
C ALA A 69 -0.99 -7.82 -1.90
N ASN A 70 0.17 -7.54 -2.49
CA ASN A 70 0.30 -6.92 -3.81
C ASN A 70 -0.37 -7.75 -4.91
N ALA A 71 -0.21 -9.07 -4.88
CA ALA A 71 -0.90 -9.97 -5.79
C ALA A 71 -2.43 -9.85 -5.67
N LEU A 72 -2.98 -9.82 -4.44
CA LEU A 72 -4.41 -9.61 -4.23
C LEU A 72 -4.90 -8.25 -4.75
N TYR A 73 -4.11 -7.20 -4.57
CA TYR A 73 -4.45 -5.85 -5.03
C TYR A 73 -4.55 -5.78 -6.55
N LEU A 74 -3.58 -6.37 -7.25
CA LEU A 74 -3.56 -6.42 -8.71
C LEU A 74 -4.67 -7.32 -9.26
N ALA A 75 -4.91 -8.47 -8.62
CA ALA A 75 -6.01 -9.35 -8.98
C ALA A 75 -7.37 -8.63 -8.83
N LEU A 76 -7.53 -7.83 -7.78
CA LEU A 76 -8.74 -7.04 -7.58
C LEU A 76 -8.95 -5.99 -8.67
N ALA A 77 -7.87 -5.32 -9.09
CA ALA A 77 -7.91 -4.38 -10.21
C ALA A 77 -8.36 -5.06 -11.51
N ASP A 78 -7.83 -6.25 -11.79
CA ASP A 78 -8.18 -7.03 -12.98
C ASP A 78 -9.62 -7.54 -12.95
N VAL A 79 -10.07 -8.08 -11.81
CA VAL A 79 -11.44 -8.58 -11.63
C VAL A 79 -12.47 -7.48 -11.86
N ARG A 80 -12.20 -6.27 -11.36
CA ARG A 80 -13.11 -5.13 -11.51
C ARG A 80 -12.94 -4.40 -12.84
N GLY A 81 -11.89 -4.70 -13.61
CA GLY A 81 -11.57 -4.03 -14.87
C GLY A 81 -11.36 -2.51 -14.71
N VAL A 82 -10.85 -2.07 -13.55
CA VAL A 82 -10.62 -0.64 -13.30
C VAL A 82 -9.35 -0.13 -13.98
N SER A 83 -9.36 1.13 -14.35
CA SER A 83 -8.17 1.86 -14.78
C SER A 83 -7.21 2.07 -13.61
N ASP A 84 -5.95 2.36 -13.92
CA ASP A 84 -4.93 2.61 -12.89
C ASP A 84 -5.24 3.85 -12.05
N ALA A 85 -5.88 4.87 -12.63
CA ALA A 85 -6.32 6.06 -11.89
C ALA A 85 -7.40 5.71 -10.86
N GLN A 86 -8.44 4.98 -11.28
CA GLN A 86 -9.51 4.52 -10.38
C GLN A 86 -8.97 3.62 -9.27
N PHE A 87 -8.00 2.77 -9.60
CA PHE A 87 -7.33 1.92 -8.62
C PHE A 87 -6.57 2.72 -7.56
N VAL A 88 -5.81 3.74 -7.96
CA VAL A 88 -5.08 4.62 -7.04
C VAL A 88 -6.05 5.43 -6.17
N ASP A 89 -7.13 5.96 -6.74
CA ASP A 89 -8.16 6.71 -6.01
C ASP A 89 -8.86 5.85 -4.94
N GLU A 90 -9.14 4.58 -5.26
CA GLU A 90 -9.67 3.62 -4.28
C GLU A 90 -8.66 3.36 -3.15
N PHE A 91 -7.38 3.19 -3.50
CA PHE A 91 -6.32 2.98 -2.52
C PHE A 91 -6.15 4.16 -1.57
N TYR A 92 -6.31 5.40 -2.04
CA TYR A 92 -6.37 6.56 -1.17
C TYR A 92 -7.49 6.44 -0.14
N SER A 93 -8.69 6.06 -0.58
CA SER A 93 -9.86 5.89 0.31
C SER A 93 -9.63 4.80 1.37
N VAL A 94 -9.03 3.67 0.95
CA VAL A 94 -8.65 2.57 1.85
C VAL A 94 -7.59 3.00 2.86
N ASN A 95 -6.51 3.61 2.39
CA ASN A 95 -5.44 4.07 3.27
C ASN A 95 -5.99 5.07 4.29
N ARG A 96 -6.75 6.07 3.85
CA ARG A 96 -7.39 7.03 4.74
C ARG A 96 -8.28 6.32 5.77
N GLY A 97 -9.10 5.36 5.35
CA GLY A 97 -9.97 4.57 6.23
C GLY A 97 -9.20 3.77 7.28
N VAL A 98 -8.08 3.14 6.92
CA VAL A 98 -7.19 2.43 7.86
C VAL A 98 -6.58 3.41 8.85
N LEU A 99 -5.99 4.49 8.36
CA LEU A 99 -5.25 5.45 9.20
C LEU A 99 -6.18 6.23 10.14
N SER A 100 -7.45 6.43 9.77
CA SER A 100 -8.46 7.04 10.64
C SER A 100 -9.21 6.06 11.54
N SER A 101 -8.98 4.75 11.42
CA SER A 101 -9.70 3.75 12.21
C SER A 101 -9.33 3.82 13.71
N PRO A 102 -10.22 3.41 14.63
CA PRO A 102 -9.94 3.48 16.07
C PRO A 102 -8.66 2.76 16.51
N LEU A 103 -8.28 1.69 15.81
CA LEU A 103 -7.07 0.92 16.12
C LEU A 103 -5.77 1.67 15.78
N TYR A 104 -5.79 2.51 14.74
CA TYR A 104 -4.58 3.14 14.19
C TYR A 104 -4.55 4.66 14.31
N SER A 105 -5.70 5.31 14.51
CA SER A 105 -5.81 6.76 14.57
C SER A 105 -4.93 7.37 15.66
N VAL A 106 -4.76 6.67 16.78
CA VAL A 106 -3.89 7.08 17.89
C VAL A 106 -2.45 7.38 17.46
N LEU A 107 -1.96 6.71 16.41
CA LEU A 107 -0.63 6.99 15.88
C LEU A 107 -0.58 8.43 15.32
N PHE A 108 -1.66 8.94 14.75
CA PHE A 108 -1.73 10.21 14.01
C PHE A 108 -2.27 11.38 14.83
N LEU A 109 -2.88 11.13 16.00
CA LEU A 109 -3.42 12.18 16.87
C LEU A 109 -2.32 13.16 17.35
N VAL A 110 -2.69 14.44 17.47
CA VAL A 110 -1.90 15.50 18.15
C VAL A 110 -0.59 15.89 17.45
N LEU A 111 -0.43 15.53 16.17
CA LEU A 111 0.78 15.86 15.42
C LEU A 111 0.51 16.94 14.40
N SER A 112 1.41 17.92 14.31
CA SER A 112 1.48 18.75 13.11
C SER A 112 2.02 17.93 11.93
N PRO A 113 1.71 18.29 10.68
CA PRO A 113 2.24 17.64 9.48
C PRO A 113 3.77 17.47 9.51
N GLN A 114 4.48 18.50 9.96
CA GLN A 114 5.94 18.48 10.06
C GLN A 114 6.44 17.44 11.08
N ARG A 115 5.78 17.30 12.24
CA ARG A 115 6.13 16.29 13.25
C ARG A 115 5.81 14.88 12.76
N LEU A 116 4.68 14.72 12.08
CA LEU A 116 4.30 13.45 11.45
C LEU A 116 5.37 12.98 10.47
N VAL A 117 5.76 13.84 9.52
CA VAL A 117 6.77 13.51 8.50
C VAL A 117 8.11 13.14 9.12
N ARG A 118 8.57 13.89 10.14
CA ARG A 118 9.82 13.55 10.85
C ARG A 118 9.77 12.18 11.53
N GLY A 119 8.58 11.73 11.96
CA GLY A 119 8.38 10.43 12.59
C GLY A 119 7.83 9.35 11.66
N ALA A 120 7.76 9.57 10.35
CA ALA A 120 7.08 8.65 9.45
C ALA A 120 7.83 7.32 9.26
N ALA A 121 9.17 7.29 9.31
CA ALA A 121 9.93 6.04 9.29
C ALA A 121 9.60 5.11 10.48
N THR A 122 9.32 5.67 11.66
CA THR A 122 8.90 4.89 12.83
C THR A 122 7.49 4.31 12.65
N ARG A 123 6.55 5.12 12.15
CA ARG A 123 5.18 4.66 11.88
C ARG A 123 5.14 3.63 10.76
N TRP A 124 5.99 3.81 9.75
CA TRP A 124 6.19 2.84 8.70
C TRP A 124 6.46 1.45 9.29
N GLY A 125 7.33 1.32 10.29
CA GLY A 125 7.59 0.06 10.99
C GLY A 125 6.39 -0.55 11.73
N SER A 126 5.34 0.23 11.99
CA SER A 126 4.07 -0.27 12.56
C SER A 126 3.18 -0.94 11.52
N PHE A 127 3.36 -0.60 10.24
CA PHE A 127 2.58 -1.09 9.10
C PHE A 127 3.35 -2.01 8.17
N HIS A 128 4.67 -1.87 8.06
CA HIS A 128 5.52 -2.55 7.09
C HIS A 128 6.80 -3.07 7.74
N ARG A 129 7.33 -4.17 7.21
CA ARG A 129 8.63 -4.76 7.57
C ARG A 129 9.39 -5.12 6.30
N GLY A 130 10.72 -5.02 6.35
CA GLY A 130 11.60 -5.32 5.22
C GLY A 130 11.79 -4.14 4.26
N ILE A 131 10.71 -3.46 3.86
CA ILE A 131 10.82 -2.24 3.04
C ILE A 131 11.43 -1.13 3.90
N ARG A 132 12.57 -0.59 3.47
CA ARG A 132 13.23 0.53 4.17
C ARG A 132 12.62 1.84 3.71
N LEU A 133 12.36 2.73 4.66
CA LEU A 133 11.83 4.06 4.40
C LEU A 133 12.76 5.12 4.99
N SER A 134 13.19 6.05 4.15
CA SER A 134 14.01 7.19 4.52
C SER A 134 13.32 8.50 4.11
N ILE A 135 13.50 9.55 4.92
CA ILE A 135 12.75 10.80 4.78
C ILE A 135 13.70 11.97 4.89
N LYS A 136 13.62 12.87 3.91
CA LYS A 136 14.19 14.22 3.98
C LYS A 136 13.05 15.20 4.21
N ALA A 137 12.89 15.64 5.45
CA ALA A 137 11.81 16.53 5.87
C ALA A 137 12.24 18.01 5.79
N GLN A 138 11.39 18.84 5.20
CA GLN A 138 11.45 20.30 5.22
C GLN A 138 10.14 20.84 5.84
N PRO A 139 10.02 22.14 6.16
CA PRO A 139 8.83 22.67 6.86
C PRO A 139 7.49 22.40 6.18
N LYS A 140 7.44 22.38 4.85
CA LYS A 140 6.22 22.21 4.02
C LYS A 140 6.40 21.26 2.85
N GLN A 141 7.53 20.58 2.82
CA GLN A 141 7.93 19.68 1.73
C GLN A 141 8.64 18.49 2.32
N THR A 142 8.58 17.36 1.63
CA THR A 142 9.36 16.20 2.00
C THR A 142 9.67 15.35 0.78
N THR A 143 10.83 14.72 0.80
CA THR A 143 11.14 13.62 -0.10
C THR A 143 11.19 12.33 0.72
N VAL A 144 10.44 11.32 0.28
CA VAL A 144 10.39 9.99 0.90
C VAL A 144 10.99 8.99 -0.07
N ARG A 145 11.96 8.19 0.38
CA ARG A 145 12.55 7.12 -0.43
C ARG A 145 12.23 5.77 0.21
N MET A 146 11.59 4.91 -0.56
CA MET A 146 11.35 3.50 -0.25
C MET A 146 12.33 2.61 -1.01
N GLU A 147 12.94 1.65 -0.31
CA GLU A 147 13.84 0.66 -0.90
C GLU A 147 13.36 -0.76 -0.60
N TYR A 148 13.36 -1.60 -1.63
CA TYR A 148 12.84 -2.95 -1.59
C TYR A 148 13.57 -3.85 -2.61
N PRO A 149 13.49 -5.18 -2.50
CA PRO A 149 13.99 -6.09 -3.51
C PRO A 149 13.33 -5.85 -4.87
N ALA A 150 14.07 -6.08 -5.95
CA ALA A 150 13.58 -5.91 -7.32
C ALA A 150 12.21 -6.57 -7.53
N GLU A 151 11.32 -5.90 -8.24
CA GLU A 151 9.97 -6.37 -8.61
C GLU A 151 9.01 -6.61 -7.43
N LEU A 152 9.39 -6.32 -6.17
CA LEU A 152 8.45 -6.46 -5.06
C LEU A 152 7.25 -5.54 -5.22
N LEU A 153 7.48 -4.30 -5.67
CA LEU A 153 6.48 -3.25 -5.81
C LEU A 153 6.44 -2.73 -7.27
N PRO A 154 5.46 -3.18 -8.07
CA PRO A 154 5.17 -2.64 -9.39
C PRO A 154 4.78 -1.16 -9.34
N GLU A 155 5.00 -0.43 -10.43
CA GLU A 155 4.77 1.02 -10.51
C GLU A 155 3.35 1.44 -10.10
N ILE A 156 2.33 0.72 -10.54
CA ILE A 156 0.94 0.99 -10.15
C ILE A 156 0.74 0.91 -8.63
N LEU A 157 1.42 -0.01 -7.95
CA LEU A 157 1.37 -0.13 -6.49
C LEU A 157 2.24 0.93 -5.80
N ALA A 158 3.34 1.38 -6.41
CA ALA A 158 4.07 2.54 -5.92
C ALA A 158 3.17 3.80 -5.91
N ARG A 159 2.39 4.01 -6.98
CA ARG A 159 1.38 5.07 -7.05
C ARG A 159 0.25 4.87 -6.03
N ALA A 160 -0.12 3.63 -5.71
CA ALA A 160 -1.10 3.37 -4.66
C ALA A 160 -0.53 3.66 -3.25
N TYR A 161 0.74 3.31 -2.99
CA TYR A 161 1.40 3.53 -1.71
C TYR A 161 1.57 5.00 -1.38
N VAL A 162 1.84 5.84 -2.39
CA VAL A 162 2.01 7.29 -2.17
C VAL A 162 0.79 7.93 -1.50
N THR A 163 -0.40 7.39 -1.77
CA THR A 163 -1.66 7.88 -1.20
C THR A 163 -1.74 7.72 0.32
N ALA A 164 -0.99 6.79 0.91
CA ALA A 164 -0.91 6.63 2.36
C ALA A 164 -0.20 7.82 3.01
N PHE A 165 0.85 8.35 2.38
CA PHE A 165 1.55 9.54 2.89
C PHE A 165 0.66 10.78 2.77
N GLN A 166 -0.03 10.93 1.64
CA GLN A 166 -1.01 11.99 1.44
C GLN A 166 -2.09 11.96 2.53
N ALA A 167 -2.77 10.81 2.69
CA ALA A 167 -3.82 10.64 3.69
C ALA A 167 -3.31 10.89 5.12
N ALA A 168 -2.10 10.43 5.45
CA ALA A 168 -1.52 10.66 6.76
C ALA A 168 -1.29 12.16 7.05
N VAL A 169 -0.74 12.90 6.08
CA VAL A 169 -0.48 14.34 6.22
C VAL A 169 -1.78 15.15 6.33
N GLU A 170 -2.79 14.80 5.55
CA GLU A 170 -4.13 15.39 5.65
C GLU A 170 -4.77 15.12 7.02
N LEU A 171 -4.67 13.89 7.54
CA LEU A 171 -5.17 13.53 8.87
C LEU A 171 -4.44 14.27 10.00
N ALA A 172 -3.19 14.65 9.80
CA ALA A 172 -2.43 15.52 10.70
C ALA A 172 -2.75 17.02 10.53
N GLY A 173 -3.71 17.39 9.69
CA GLY A 173 -4.18 18.76 9.48
C GLY A 173 -3.44 19.53 8.39
N GLY A 174 -2.66 18.85 7.54
CA GLY A 174 -2.08 19.47 6.35
C GLY A 174 -3.17 19.93 5.38
N LYS A 175 -2.95 21.08 4.74
CA LYS A 175 -3.85 21.63 3.70
C LYS A 175 -3.19 21.55 2.34
N HIS A 176 -4.00 21.49 1.28
CA HIS A 176 -3.53 21.41 -0.11
C HIS A 176 -2.41 20.38 -0.30
N VAL A 177 -2.60 19.20 0.33
CA VAL A 177 -1.58 18.16 0.39
C VAL A 177 -1.45 17.53 -0.98
N SER A 178 -0.22 17.43 -1.48
CA SER A 178 0.10 16.73 -2.72
C SER A 178 1.27 15.80 -2.47
N PHE A 179 1.12 14.53 -2.83
CA PHE A 179 2.23 13.60 -2.94
C PHE A 179 2.22 12.92 -4.31
N ASN A 180 3.40 12.81 -4.93
CA ASN A 180 3.55 12.19 -6.24
C ASN A 180 4.78 11.26 -6.25
N VAL A 181 4.75 10.26 -7.14
CA VAL A 181 5.94 9.48 -7.48
C VAL A 181 6.88 10.38 -8.29
N ALA A 182 8.04 10.70 -7.73
CA ALA A 182 9.07 11.50 -8.38
C ALA A 182 10.02 10.62 -9.21
N GLU A 183 10.30 9.41 -8.71
CA GLU A 183 11.17 8.43 -9.37
C GLU A 183 10.68 7.03 -9.06
N TYR A 184 10.66 6.15 -10.07
CA TYR A 184 10.35 4.73 -9.92
C TYR A 184 11.43 3.87 -10.55
N THR A 185 11.85 2.85 -9.83
CA THR A 185 12.60 1.70 -10.35
C THR A 185 12.05 0.41 -9.75
N PRO A 186 12.41 -0.75 -10.31
CA PRO A 186 12.02 -2.03 -9.72
C PRO A 186 12.49 -2.27 -8.28
N ALA A 187 13.49 -1.54 -7.77
CA ALA A 187 14.08 -1.76 -6.43
C ALA A 187 13.93 -0.55 -5.48
N HIS A 188 13.47 0.59 -5.97
CA HIS A 188 13.17 1.74 -5.11
C HIS A 188 12.15 2.68 -5.74
N THR A 189 11.46 3.43 -4.89
CA THR A 189 10.60 4.54 -5.29
C THR A 189 10.97 5.79 -4.48
N VAL A 190 10.96 6.94 -5.13
CA VAL A 190 11.04 8.26 -4.49
C VAL A 190 9.72 8.97 -4.66
N PHE A 191 9.21 9.54 -3.57
CA PHE A 191 8.01 10.37 -3.55
C PHE A 191 8.37 11.77 -3.10
N ASP A 192 7.77 12.77 -3.74
CA ASP A 192 7.80 14.14 -3.28
C ASP A 192 6.43 14.54 -2.74
N GLY A 193 6.45 15.13 -1.55
CA GLY A 193 5.27 15.59 -0.83
C GLY A 193 5.34 17.08 -0.50
N SER A 194 4.20 17.76 -0.51
CA SER A 194 4.06 19.16 -0.09
C SER A 194 2.70 19.43 0.55
N TRP A 195 2.63 20.46 1.40
CA TRP A 195 1.40 20.92 2.07
C TRP A 195 1.52 22.39 2.51
N ASP A 196 0.38 23.02 2.81
CA ASP A 196 0.27 24.38 3.36
C ASP A 196 0.19 24.43 4.89
#